data_AF-A0A847NVS5-F1
#
_entry.id   AF-A0A847NVS5-F1
#
_cell.length_a   1.000
_cell.length_b   1.000
_cell.length_c   1.000
_cell.angle_alpha   90.00
_cell.angle_beta   90.00
_cell.angle_gamma   90.00
#
_symmetry.space_group_name_H-M   'P 1'
#
loop_
_entity.id
_entity.type
_entity.pdbx_description
1 polymer ?
#
loop_
_entity_poly.entity_id
_entity_poly.type
_entity_poly.pdbx_seq_one_letter_code
_entity_poly.pdbx_strand_id
1 'polypeptide(L)'
;MRKKVSLVLSFVVVVLIVTLGISFAYFTAQFTGGETTDTITVTGGSMNITYDGGPNINIANIIPDNSPAAIKTFTVTGNNTTDIDMNYKISFVVEYNDFSEDALKYRLTSTNTDNNGEVAPSILDLTNIGSGAKIIELGIGFFDVPTGGNKVHTYNLEIYFPNTTYNQNEDQDKEFRSYVRIENYQDPCSSGNCLKDKILGKNNENVTIPLTEPGKQVSLSNETVLASAEDDYGTSYYFRGAIKNNFIMFADMCWRIVRITGDGSIKLVLYNYNKGANSCSGIGNSYAFARYNEATYKSYFNELENSNAYIGFMYGTAGSENYENEHTNNNKSTILNNLETWYLNNLVSYENHLADTIWCNDKSVDTKYPYGTILGYGSNRTGYSASGRIYANGLQATNATPTLICPNDSNGGKLSSFTVDDINYGNGDLTYKIGLLTADEIVYAGGMFAVENSTFYINENTKDTSWWTLSPYYYTSSNIAFVFLMSPTSGFLNRNLGVKFNLGLRPAISLISTTQVSGEGTSTNPYQVEV
;
A
#
# COMPACT_ATOMS: atom_id res chain seq x y z
N MET A 1 78.98 11.46 -7.87
CA MET A 1 77.92 11.57 -6.84
C MET A 1 76.90 12.68 -7.09
N ARG A 2 77.27 13.86 -7.63
CA ARG A 2 76.34 15.01 -7.78
C ARG A 2 75.10 14.79 -8.67
N LYS A 3 75.16 13.98 -9.74
CA LYS A 3 74.00 13.72 -10.61
C LYS A 3 72.93 12.80 -10.00
N LYS A 4 73.30 11.87 -9.10
CA LYS A 4 72.32 10.96 -8.47
C LYS A 4 71.52 11.64 -7.35
N VAL A 5 72.11 12.61 -6.65
CA VAL A 5 71.42 13.35 -5.57
C VAL A 5 70.35 14.30 -6.12
N SER A 6 70.60 14.95 -7.26
CA SER A 6 69.62 15.86 -7.89
C SER A 6 68.36 15.14 -8.37
N LEU A 7 68.49 13.90 -8.86
CA LEU A 7 67.36 13.13 -9.40
C LEU A 7 66.49 12.56 -8.27
N VAL A 8 67.11 12.16 -7.16
CA VAL A 8 66.39 11.72 -5.95
C VAL A 8 65.68 12.89 -5.28
N LEU A 9 66.28 14.09 -5.23
CA LEU A 9 65.62 15.27 -4.68
C LEU A 9 64.40 15.70 -5.52
N SER A 10 64.51 15.68 -6.86
CA SER A 10 63.35 15.97 -7.73
C SER A 10 62.26 14.91 -7.60
N PHE A 11 62.59 13.63 -7.43
CA PHE A 11 61.58 12.59 -7.23
C PHE A 11 60.86 12.73 -5.88
N VAL A 12 61.60 13.07 -4.81
CA VAL A 12 61.01 13.30 -3.47
C VAL A 12 60.12 14.55 -3.48
N VAL A 13 60.49 15.62 -4.17
CA VAL A 13 59.66 16.84 -4.29
C VAL A 13 58.40 16.58 -5.13
N VAL A 14 58.48 15.83 -6.22
CA VAL A 14 57.31 15.46 -7.03
C VAL A 14 56.38 14.52 -6.26
N VAL A 15 56.92 13.53 -5.53
CA VAL A 15 56.10 12.66 -4.66
C VAL A 15 55.48 13.45 -3.52
N LEU A 16 56.18 14.40 -2.90
CA LEU A 16 55.60 15.27 -1.87
C LEU A 16 54.46 16.16 -2.41
N ILE A 17 54.62 16.70 -3.62
CA ILE A 17 53.59 17.54 -4.28
C ILE A 17 52.37 16.69 -4.69
N VAL A 18 52.57 15.42 -5.08
CA VAL A 18 51.46 14.49 -5.36
C VAL A 18 50.76 14.04 -4.07
N THR A 19 51.47 13.90 -2.94
CA THR A 19 50.84 13.53 -1.66
C THR A 19 50.17 14.70 -0.93
N LEU A 20 50.58 15.95 -1.18
CA LEU A 20 49.96 17.15 -0.62
C LEU A 20 48.84 17.72 -1.51
N GLY A 21 48.67 17.19 -2.71
CA GLY A 21 47.64 17.59 -3.67
C GLY A 21 46.27 16.92 -3.46
N ILE A 22 46.16 15.91 -2.59
CA ILE A 22 44.87 15.37 -2.17
C ILE A 22 44.36 16.19 -0.99
N SER A 23 44.12 17.49 -1.24
CA SER A 23 43.12 18.18 -0.44
C SER A 23 41.81 17.51 -0.82
N PHE A 24 41.26 16.67 0.06
CA PHE A 24 39.87 16.25 -0.04
C PHE A 24 39.04 17.53 -0.02
N ALA A 25 38.67 18.03 -1.19
CA ALA A 25 37.63 19.03 -1.30
C ALA A 25 36.36 18.33 -0.81
N TYR A 26 35.92 18.71 0.38
CA TYR A 26 34.59 18.37 0.87
C TYR A 26 33.63 19.16 -0.04
N PHE A 27 33.10 18.53 -1.07
CA PHE A 27 32.14 19.16 -1.98
C PHE A 27 30.78 19.16 -1.29
N THR A 28 30.51 20.23 -0.55
CA THR A 28 29.20 20.48 0.05
C THR A 28 28.21 20.88 -1.03
N ALA A 29 27.00 20.31 -0.99
CA ALA A 29 25.86 20.80 -1.78
C ALA A 29 25.73 22.33 -1.64
N GLN A 30 25.47 23.03 -2.74
CA GLN A 30 25.32 24.48 -2.73
C GLN A 30 23.85 24.84 -2.52
N PHE A 31 23.53 25.37 -1.33
CA PHE A 31 22.26 26.06 -1.10
C PHE A 31 22.36 27.45 -1.71
N THR A 32 21.75 27.65 -2.87
CA THR A 32 21.71 28.95 -3.54
C THR A 32 20.53 29.76 -3.04
N GLY A 33 20.78 30.72 -2.12
CA GLY A 33 19.79 31.66 -1.62
C GLY A 33 20.16 32.23 -0.25
N GLY A 34 19.74 33.45 0.06
CA GLY A 34 19.69 33.92 1.46
C GLY A 34 18.55 33.24 2.21
N GLU A 35 18.46 33.43 3.53
CA GLU A 35 17.25 33.05 4.27
C GLU A 35 16.03 33.72 3.62
N THR A 36 15.03 32.91 3.28
CA THR A 36 13.77 33.39 2.70
C THR A 36 12.63 32.97 3.60
N THR A 37 11.67 33.88 3.78
CA THR A 37 10.42 33.61 4.48
C THR A 37 9.26 33.63 3.50
N ASP A 38 8.45 32.58 3.50
CA ASP A 38 7.16 32.56 2.81
C ASP A 38 6.03 32.58 3.85
N THR A 39 4.88 33.12 3.48
CA THR A 39 3.69 33.11 4.33
C THR A 39 2.57 32.38 3.63
N ILE A 40 1.96 31.42 4.33
CA ILE A 40 0.73 30.78 3.90
C ILE A 40 -0.41 31.24 4.81
N THR A 41 -1.50 31.68 4.19
CA THR A 41 -2.72 32.06 4.91
C THR A 41 -3.67 30.87 4.94
N VAL A 42 -4.17 30.55 6.13
CA VAL A 42 -5.10 29.45 6.37
C VAL A 42 -6.33 29.96 7.12
N THR A 43 -7.39 29.15 7.16
CA THR A 43 -8.64 29.52 7.86
C THR A 43 -8.39 29.90 9.32
N GLY A 44 -7.44 29.24 9.98
CA GLY A 44 -7.11 29.47 11.39
C GLY A 44 -6.08 30.58 11.67
N GLY A 45 -5.53 31.25 10.66
CA GLY A 45 -4.51 32.28 10.84
C GLY A 45 -3.48 32.37 9.72
N SER A 46 -2.27 32.82 10.02
CA SER A 46 -1.16 32.84 9.07
C SER A 46 0.00 32.01 9.63
N MET A 47 0.62 31.20 8.78
CA MET A 47 1.85 30.49 9.10
C MET A 47 3.00 31.09 8.31
N ASN A 48 4.13 31.29 8.99
CA ASN A 48 5.38 31.71 8.36
C ASN A 48 6.29 30.51 8.20
N ILE A 49 6.83 30.35 7.00
CA ILE A 49 7.77 29.30 6.65
C ILE A 49 9.14 29.96 6.54
N THR A 50 10.14 29.37 7.18
CA THR A 50 11.54 29.82 7.07
C THR A 50 12.38 28.68 6.53
N TYR A 51 13.18 28.97 5.52
CA TYR A 51 14.13 28.02 4.93
C TYR A 51 15.56 28.46 5.22
N ASP A 52 16.36 27.57 5.82
CA ASP A 52 17.80 27.80 5.97
C ASP A 52 18.48 27.67 4.59
N GLY A 53 19.04 28.78 4.09
CA GLY A 53 19.66 28.86 2.77
C GLY A 53 18.66 28.80 1.59
N GLY A 54 17.42 29.24 1.78
CA GLY A 54 16.38 29.29 0.73
C GLY A 54 15.71 27.93 0.46
N PRO A 55 14.65 27.89 -0.39
CA PRO A 55 13.84 26.68 -0.58
C PRO A 55 14.52 25.60 -1.44
N ASN A 56 15.45 26.01 -2.31
CA ASN A 56 16.08 25.14 -3.30
C ASN A 56 17.19 24.29 -2.69
N ILE A 57 17.33 23.07 -3.22
CA ILE A 57 18.37 22.10 -2.92
C ILE A 57 18.97 21.67 -4.25
N ASN A 58 20.23 22.04 -4.47
CA ASN A 58 21.00 21.69 -5.65
C ASN A 58 22.21 20.86 -5.23
N ILE A 59 22.30 19.65 -5.76
CA ILE A 59 23.36 18.69 -5.50
C ILE A 59 24.00 18.33 -6.84
N ALA A 60 25.31 18.46 -6.94
CA ALA A 60 26.06 18.05 -8.12
C ALA A 60 27.44 17.55 -7.68
N ASN A 61 28.01 16.61 -8.44
CA ASN A 61 29.37 16.11 -8.23
C ASN A 61 29.64 15.59 -6.80
N ILE A 62 28.64 14.99 -6.16
CA ILE A 62 28.82 14.35 -4.86
C ILE A 62 29.46 12.97 -5.01
N ILE A 63 30.17 12.55 -3.97
CA ILE A 63 30.77 11.22 -3.88
C ILE A 63 29.99 10.35 -2.88
N PRO A 64 29.99 9.02 -3.03
CA PRO A 64 29.32 8.14 -2.09
C PRO A 64 29.88 8.32 -0.66
N ASP A 65 29.00 8.63 0.29
CA ASP A 65 29.30 8.77 1.72
C ASP A 65 28.07 8.36 2.56
N ASN A 66 28.30 7.78 3.74
CA ASN A 66 27.19 7.40 4.61
C ASN A 66 26.63 8.57 5.44
N SER A 67 27.24 9.75 5.32
CA SER A 67 26.77 11.01 5.87
C SER A 67 25.84 11.72 4.87
N PRO A 68 24.95 12.63 5.33
CA PRO A 68 24.14 13.41 4.43
C PRO A 68 24.98 14.20 3.42
N ALA A 69 24.65 14.07 2.13
CA ALA A 69 25.15 14.91 1.06
C ALA A 69 24.56 16.33 1.13
N ALA A 70 23.34 16.46 1.64
CA ALA A 70 22.69 17.72 1.94
C ALA A 70 21.76 17.61 3.16
N ILE A 71 21.62 18.69 3.91
CA ILE A 71 20.64 18.84 4.99
C ILE A 71 19.88 20.14 4.75
N LYS A 72 18.56 20.04 4.56
CA LYS A 72 17.67 21.19 4.46
C LYS A 72 16.88 21.32 5.76
N THR A 73 17.21 22.34 6.54
CA THR A 73 16.44 22.73 7.71
C THR A 73 15.39 23.77 7.33
N PHE A 74 14.16 23.55 7.77
CA PHE A 74 13.06 24.50 7.59
C PHE A 74 12.11 24.46 8.78
N THR A 75 11.43 25.58 9.01
CA THR A 75 10.48 25.71 10.12
C THR A 75 9.15 26.24 9.64
N VAL A 76 8.07 25.73 10.22
CA VAL A 76 6.75 26.33 10.11
C VAL A 76 6.42 26.98 11.45
N THR A 77 6.13 28.27 11.44
CA THR A 77 5.73 29.04 12.63
C THR A 77 4.25 29.38 12.53
N GLY A 78 3.45 28.84 13.44
CA GLY A 78 2.01 29.10 13.54
C GLY A 78 1.67 30.06 14.68
N ASN A 79 0.70 30.94 14.43
CA ASN A 79 0.00 31.67 15.49
C ASN A 79 -1.53 31.59 15.27
N ASN A 80 -2.17 30.64 15.96
CA ASN A 80 -3.60 30.35 15.84
C ASN A 80 -4.38 31.13 16.91
N THR A 81 -5.18 32.08 16.45
CA THR A 81 -6.07 32.88 17.31
C THR A 81 -7.55 32.57 17.06
N THR A 82 -7.85 31.49 16.36
CA THR A 82 -9.20 31.08 15.95
C THR A 82 -9.62 29.79 16.63
N ASP A 83 -10.83 29.30 16.30
CA ASP A 83 -11.38 28.04 16.82
C ASP A 83 -11.12 26.83 15.88
N ILE A 84 -10.25 26.97 14.88
CA ILE A 84 -9.97 25.94 13.87
C ILE A 84 -8.47 25.69 13.80
N ASP A 85 -8.03 24.43 13.77
CA ASP A 85 -6.62 24.07 13.68
C ASP A 85 -5.96 24.59 12.38
N MET A 86 -4.70 25.00 12.48
CA MET A 86 -3.92 25.44 11.32
C MET A 86 -3.11 24.29 10.74
N ASN A 87 -3.63 23.71 9.67
CA ASN A 87 -3.07 22.54 9.01
C ASN A 87 -2.16 22.94 7.83
N TYR A 88 -1.07 22.20 7.63
CA TYR A 88 -0.17 22.36 6.49
C TYR A 88 0.36 21.02 5.97
N LYS A 89 0.64 20.94 4.68
CA LYS A 89 1.24 19.78 4.02
C LYS A 89 2.66 20.11 3.60
N ILE A 90 3.57 19.16 3.77
CA ILE A 90 4.96 19.22 3.31
C ILE A 90 5.13 18.26 2.13
N SER A 91 5.71 18.75 1.04
CA SER A 91 6.09 17.95 -0.13
C SER A 91 7.55 18.21 -0.50
N PHE A 92 8.25 17.15 -0.85
CA PHE A 92 9.58 17.19 -1.43
C PHE A 92 9.45 17.09 -2.95
N VAL A 93 9.68 18.21 -3.64
CA VAL A 93 9.49 18.31 -5.08
C VAL A 93 10.84 18.12 -5.76
N VAL A 94 11.01 16.99 -6.44
CA VAL A 94 12.18 16.68 -7.25
C VAL A 94 11.91 17.19 -8.67
N GLU A 95 12.59 18.26 -9.05
CA GLU A 95 12.48 18.85 -10.38
C GLU A 95 13.34 18.09 -11.40
N TYR A 96 14.48 17.59 -10.96
CA TYR A 96 15.43 16.88 -11.79
C TYR A 96 16.28 15.93 -10.95
N ASN A 97 16.38 14.67 -11.39
CA ASN A 97 17.28 13.68 -10.82
C ASN A 97 17.78 12.75 -11.94
N ASP A 98 19.06 12.83 -12.27
CA ASP A 98 19.71 11.99 -13.29
C ASP A 98 20.56 10.85 -12.69
N PHE A 99 20.57 10.71 -11.36
CA PHE A 99 21.13 9.56 -10.67
C PHE A 99 20.34 8.30 -10.99
N SER A 100 21.03 7.16 -10.91
CA SER A 100 20.45 5.84 -11.06
C SER A 100 19.38 5.55 -9.99
N GLU A 101 18.52 4.57 -10.28
CA GLU A 101 17.51 4.11 -9.32
C GLU A 101 18.19 3.59 -8.04
N ASP A 102 17.61 3.84 -6.87
CA ASP A 102 18.16 3.51 -5.55
C ASP A 102 19.46 4.24 -5.13
N ALA A 103 20.02 5.13 -5.95
CA ALA A 103 21.25 5.85 -5.63
C ALA A 103 21.06 6.88 -4.51
N LEU A 104 20.09 7.80 -4.67
CA LEU A 104 19.84 8.84 -3.68
C LEU A 104 18.74 8.42 -2.71
N LYS A 105 18.98 8.66 -1.43
CA LYS A 105 18.03 8.37 -0.35
C LYS A 105 17.74 9.61 0.47
N TYR A 106 16.60 9.63 1.14
CA TYR A 106 16.24 10.73 2.03
C TYR A 106 15.76 10.22 3.40
N ARG A 107 15.80 11.14 4.36
CA ARG A 107 15.27 10.97 5.72
C ARG A 107 14.66 12.30 6.17
N LEU A 108 13.58 12.26 6.95
CA LEU A 108 12.97 13.45 7.54
C LEU A 108 12.92 13.32 9.06
N THR A 109 13.59 14.23 9.77
CA THR A 109 13.43 14.37 11.21
C THR A 109 12.52 15.56 11.51
N SER A 110 11.47 15.32 12.29
CA SER A 110 10.48 16.32 12.66
C SER A 110 10.53 16.59 14.16
N THR A 111 10.41 17.85 14.59
CA THR A 111 10.51 18.23 16.01
C THR A 111 9.48 19.30 16.36
N ASN A 112 8.71 19.02 17.43
CA ASN A 112 7.82 19.98 18.09
C ASN A 112 8.32 20.21 19.52
N THR A 113 9.09 21.28 19.75
CA THR A 113 9.59 21.59 21.11
C THR A 113 8.57 22.35 21.97
N ASP A 114 7.57 22.96 21.33
CA ASP A 114 6.59 23.80 22.01
C ASP A 114 5.34 23.03 22.48
N ASN A 115 5.24 21.73 22.15
CA ASN A 115 4.12 20.82 22.47
C ASN A 115 2.75 21.39 22.10
N ASN A 116 2.63 21.99 20.91
CA ASN A 116 1.36 22.49 20.38
C ASN A 116 1.11 21.89 19.01
N GLY A 117 0.00 21.18 18.84
CA GLY A 117 -0.31 20.41 17.63
C GLY A 117 0.68 19.28 17.35
N GLU A 118 0.63 18.75 16.13
CA GLU A 118 1.52 17.67 15.68
C GLU A 118 2.34 18.08 14.46
N VAL A 119 3.55 17.53 14.38
CA VAL A 119 4.42 17.67 13.20
C VAL A 119 4.09 16.60 12.18
N ALA A 120 4.45 16.84 10.91
CA ALA A 120 4.51 15.77 9.93
C ALA A 120 5.37 14.61 10.48
N PRO A 121 4.94 13.34 10.32
CA PRO A 121 5.67 12.20 10.86
C PRO A 121 7.13 12.19 10.44
N SER A 122 8.02 11.77 11.35
CA SER A 122 9.41 11.54 10.96
C SER A 122 9.52 10.29 10.09
N ILE A 123 10.33 10.37 9.05
CA ILE A 123 10.74 9.25 8.21
C ILE A 123 12.17 8.96 8.63
N LEU A 124 12.39 7.94 9.47
CA LEU A 124 13.69 7.70 10.11
C LEU A 124 14.57 6.71 9.34
N ASP A 125 13.97 5.85 8.53
CA ASP A 125 14.68 4.95 7.64
C ASP A 125 15.10 5.67 6.36
N LEU A 126 16.18 5.19 5.73
CA LEU A 126 16.65 5.74 4.45
C LEU A 126 15.74 5.27 3.32
N THR A 127 14.89 6.17 2.83
CA THR A 127 13.93 5.90 1.75
C THR A 127 14.52 6.31 0.40
N ASN A 128 14.34 5.49 -0.64
CA ASN A 128 14.78 5.81 -2.00
C ASN A 128 14.03 7.03 -2.56
N ILE A 129 14.76 7.96 -3.19
CA ILE A 129 14.17 9.08 -3.93
C ILE A 129 13.72 8.62 -5.32
N GLY A 130 14.47 7.70 -5.92
CA GLY A 130 14.30 7.20 -7.28
C GLY A 130 14.61 8.22 -8.37
N SER A 131 14.74 7.75 -9.60
CA SER A 131 15.15 8.57 -10.75
C SER A 131 14.04 9.50 -11.26
N GLY A 132 14.43 10.55 -12.00
CA GLY A 132 13.51 11.47 -12.68
C GLY A 132 12.79 12.49 -11.77
N ALA A 133 11.93 13.29 -12.39
CA ALA A 133 11.13 14.30 -11.71
C ALA A 133 9.90 13.67 -11.05
N LYS A 134 9.60 14.06 -9.80
CA LYS A 134 8.45 13.57 -9.04
C LYS A 134 8.14 14.46 -7.83
N ILE A 135 7.00 14.21 -7.20
CA ILE A 135 6.63 14.83 -5.92
C ILE A 135 6.52 13.71 -4.89
N ILE A 136 7.24 13.85 -3.79
CA ILE A 136 7.19 12.94 -2.64
C ILE A 136 6.44 13.67 -1.53
N GLU A 137 5.34 13.09 -1.05
CA GLU A 137 4.62 13.66 0.10
C GLU A 137 5.36 13.29 1.40
N LEU A 138 5.79 14.31 2.15
CA LEU A 138 6.54 14.14 3.39
C LEU A 138 5.64 14.06 4.63
N GLY A 139 4.40 14.52 4.51
CA GLY A 139 3.37 14.41 5.55
C GLY A 139 2.63 15.72 5.82
N ILE A 140 1.76 15.67 6.83
CA ILE A 140 0.90 16.79 7.26
C ILE A 140 1.23 17.12 8.72
N GLY A 141 1.35 18.41 9.03
CA GLY A 141 1.41 18.89 10.41
C GLY A 141 0.29 19.90 10.69
N PHE A 142 0.03 20.16 11.96
CA PHE A 142 -0.97 21.15 12.37
C PHE A 142 -0.61 21.83 13.69
N PHE A 143 -1.19 23.01 13.93
CA PHE A 143 -1.13 23.70 15.22
C PHE A 143 -2.50 23.69 15.90
N ASP A 144 -2.53 23.22 17.15
CA ASP A 144 -3.72 23.20 17.99
C ASP A 144 -4.27 24.61 18.27
N VAL A 145 -5.58 24.66 18.50
CA VAL A 145 -6.27 25.82 19.05
C VAL A 145 -6.23 25.87 20.58
N PRO A 146 -5.96 27.05 21.20
CA PRO A 146 -5.22 28.19 20.67
C PRO A 146 -3.71 27.97 20.82
N THR A 147 -2.89 28.58 19.95
CA THR A 147 -1.42 28.45 20.09
C THR A 147 -0.85 29.23 21.28
N GLY A 148 -1.52 30.32 21.70
CA GLY A 148 -1.03 31.21 22.74
C GLY A 148 0.22 31.99 22.33
N GLY A 149 0.30 32.42 21.06
CA GLY A 149 1.45 33.11 20.47
C GLY A 149 2.07 32.30 19.32
N ASN A 150 3.31 32.65 18.94
CA ASN A 150 4.04 31.92 17.90
C ASN A 150 4.54 30.57 18.45
N LYS A 151 4.29 29.50 17.70
CA LYS A 151 4.72 28.13 17.97
C LYS A 151 5.45 27.60 16.75
N VAL A 152 6.51 26.80 16.96
CA VAL A 152 7.43 26.42 15.88
C VAL A 152 7.52 24.91 15.74
N HIS A 153 7.27 24.44 14.53
CA HIS A 153 7.55 23.08 14.08
C HIS A 153 8.82 23.10 13.22
N THR A 154 9.80 22.26 13.55
CA THR A 154 11.11 22.23 12.88
C THR A 154 11.31 20.91 12.16
N TYR A 155 11.88 20.98 10.96
CA TYR A 155 12.11 19.83 10.10
C TYR A 155 13.54 19.85 9.54
N ASN A 156 14.17 18.68 9.52
CA ASN A 156 15.46 18.43 8.87
C ASN A 156 15.27 17.35 7.81
N LEU A 157 15.29 17.76 6.54
CA LEU A 157 15.31 16.85 5.40
C LEU A 157 16.78 16.57 5.02
N GLU A 158 17.21 15.33 5.20
CA GLU A 158 18.56 14.88 4.89
C GLU A 158 18.54 14.05 3.62
N ILE A 159 19.48 14.32 2.71
CA ILE A 159 19.65 13.60 1.44
C ILE A 159 21.00 12.90 1.48
N TYR A 160 21.02 11.63 1.10
CA TYR A 160 22.17 10.75 1.17
C TYR A 160 22.49 10.18 -0.22
N PHE A 161 23.78 9.93 -0.44
CA PHE A 161 24.27 9.07 -1.51
C PHE A 161 25.15 7.98 -0.86
N PRO A 162 24.55 6.93 -0.29
CA PRO A 162 25.26 5.98 0.57
C PRO A 162 26.37 5.23 -0.17
N ASN A 163 27.43 4.86 0.56
CA ASN A 163 28.44 3.94 0.05
C ASN A 163 27.84 2.54 -0.12
N THR A 164 28.08 1.92 -1.28
CA THR A 164 27.71 0.53 -1.55
C THR A 164 28.94 -0.35 -1.76
N THR A 165 28.73 -1.67 -1.80
CA THR A 165 29.78 -2.64 -2.18
C THR A 165 30.06 -2.67 -3.68
N TYR A 166 29.27 -1.97 -4.49
CA TYR A 166 29.35 -1.96 -5.94
C TYR A 166 29.97 -0.67 -6.46
N ASN A 167 30.38 -0.70 -7.73
CA ASN A 167 30.93 0.47 -8.40
C ASN A 167 29.81 1.48 -8.70
N GLN A 168 29.89 2.68 -8.12
CA GLN A 168 28.92 3.77 -8.28
C GLN A 168 29.41 4.85 -9.28
N ASN A 169 30.35 4.52 -10.17
CA ASN A 169 30.91 5.47 -11.14
C ASN A 169 29.89 5.90 -12.21
N GLU A 170 28.80 5.16 -12.39
CA GLU A 170 27.72 5.56 -13.30
C GLU A 170 26.99 6.83 -12.83
N ASP A 171 27.06 7.11 -11.53
CA ASP A 171 26.49 8.28 -10.87
C ASP A 171 27.50 9.42 -10.67
N GLN A 172 28.68 9.33 -11.30
CA GLN A 172 29.61 10.44 -11.35
C GLN A 172 29.07 11.59 -12.21
N ASP A 173 29.37 12.82 -11.80
CA ASP A 173 28.99 14.06 -12.49
C ASP A 173 27.48 14.27 -12.67
N LYS A 174 26.67 13.52 -11.92
CA LYS A 174 25.21 13.62 -11.87
C LYS A 174 24.73 14.85 -11.08
N GLU A 175 23.54 15.31 -11.41
CA GLU A 175 22.88 16.49 -10.86
C GLU A 175 21.47 16.17 -10.32
N PHE A 176 21.19 16.70 -9.14
CA PHE A 176 19.91 16.62 -8.48
C PHE A 176 19.43 18.02 -8.08
N ARG A 177 18.20 18.37 -8.47
CA ARG A 177 17.55 19.65 -8.18
C ARG A 177 16.16 19.43 -7.61
N SER A 178 15.89 20.08 -6.48
CA SER A 178 14.63 19.93 -5.75
C SER A 178 14.36 21.13 -4.85
N TYR A 179 13.17 21.16 -4.25
CA TYR A 179 12.82 22.11 -3.20
C TYR A 179 11.76 21.53 -2.25
N VAL A 180 11.63 22.12 -1.07
CA VAL A 180 10.57 21.79 -0.11
C VAL A 180 9.39 22.73 -0.31
N ARG A 181 8.22 22.17 -0.65
CA ARG A 181 6.97 22.92 -0.76
C ARG A 181 6.16 22.73 0.51
N ILE A 182 5.71 23.83 1.11
CA ILE A 182 4.77 23.82 2.23
C ILE A 182 3.54 24.61 1.83
N GLU A 183 2.38 24.00 1.97
CA GLU A 183 1.12 24.56 1.53
C GLU A 183 0.05 24.43 2.61
N ASN A 184 -0.95 25.33 2.57
CA ASN A 184 -2.15 25.18 3.39
C ASN A 184 -2.76 23.81 3.11
N TYR A 185 -2.99 23.03 4.17
CA TYR A 185 -3.77 21.82 4.07
C TYR A 185 -5.12 22.09 4.70
N GLN A 186 -6.19 21.88 3.94
CA GLN A 186 -7.52 21.77 4.54
C GLN A 186 -7.82 20.29 4.54
N ASP A 187 -7.89 19.70 5.72
CA ASP A 187 -8.28 18.30 5.81
C ASP A 187 -9.71 18.17 5.25
N PRO A 188 -9.90 17.47 4.12
CA PRO A 188 -11.22 17.31 3.52
C PRO A 188 -12.17 16.58 4.48
N CYS A 189 -11.65 15.88 5.48
CA CYS A 189 -12.46 15.19 6.48
C CYS A 189 -12.90 16.06 7.66
N SER A 190 -12.40 17.29 7.79
CA SER A 190 -12.71 18.16 8.94
C SER A 190 -14.20 18.49 9.10
N SER A 191 -15.01 18.37 8.04
CA SER A 191 -16.46 18.54 8.11
C SER A 191 -17.22 17.27 8.57
N GLY A 192 -16.51 16.17 8.85
CA GLY A 192 -17.10 14.86 9.18
C GLY A 192 -17.78 14.16 8.01
N ASN A 193 -17.56 14.64 6.78
CA ASN A 193 -18.19 14.08 5.57
C ASN A 193 -17.37 12.95 4.93
N CYS A 194 -16.16 12.69 5.41
CA CYS A 194 -15.39 11.55 4.92
C CYS A 194 -16.11 10.24 5.26
N LEU A 195 -16.04 9.30 4.33
CA LEU A 195 -16.72 8.02 4.43
C LEU A 195 -16.29 7.26 5.68
N LYS A 196 -15.00 7.27 6.03
CA LYS A 196 -14.49 6.63 7.25
C LYS A 196 -15.16 7.17 8.51
N ASP A 197 -15.32 8.49 8.62
CA ASP A 197 -15.89 9.14 9.80
C ASP A 197 -17.38 8.82 9.94
N LYS A 198 -18.11 8.79 8.82
CA LYS A 198 -19.52 8.35 8.80
C LYS A 198 -19.70 6.89 9.23
N ILE A 199 -18.78 6.01 8.83
CA ILE A 199 -18.83 4.59 9.19
C ILE A 199 -18.47 4.40 10.67
N LEU A 200 -17.37 5.00 11.13
CA LEU A 200 -16.84 4.81 12.47
C LEU A 200 -17.64 5.55 13.54
N GLY A 201 -18.28 6.67 13.18
CA GLY A 201 -18.91 7.57 14.13
C GLY A 201 -17.88 8.32 14.97
N LYS A 202 -18.36 9.21 15.85
CA LYS A 202 -17.44 10.01 16.67
C LYS A 202 -16.68 9.10 17.62
N ASN A 203 -15.35 9.25 17.69
CA ASN A 203 -14.49 8.44 18.56
C ASN A 203 -14.72 6.92 18.38
N ASN A 204 -15.02 6.46 17.17
CA ASN A 204 -15.28 5.05 16.85
C ASN A 204 -16.49 4.44 17.60
N GLU A 205 -17.49 5.25 17.96
CA GLU A 205 -18.67 4.79 18.72
C GLU A 205 -19.49 3.69 18.03
N ASN A 206 -19.38 3.54 16.69
CA ASN A 206 -20.06 2.47 15.94
C ASN A 206 -19.31 1.13 16.00
N VAL A 207 -18.08 1.10 16.53
CA VAL A 207 -17.26 -0.12 16.60
C VAL A 207 -17.73 -0.97 17.77
N THR A 208 -17.96 -2.26 17.49
CA THR A 208 -18.51 -3.26 18.40
C THR A 208 -17.73 -4.56 18.30
N ILE A 209 -18.07 -5.54 19.14
CA ILE A 209 -17.39 -6.85 19.17
C ILE A 209 -18.24 -7.86 18.37
N PRO A 210 -17.62 -8.74 17.56
CA PRO A 210 -18.32 -9.83 16.89
C PRO A 210 -19.12 -10.72 17.86
N LEU A 211 -20.29 -11.17 17.41
CA LEU A 211 -21.10 -12.14 18.16
C LEU A 211 -20.52 -13.56 18.06
N THR A 212 -19.77 -13.81 16.98
CA THR A 212 -19.06 -15.06 16.72
C THR A 212 -17.62 -14.78 16.33
N GLU A 213 -16.70 -15.67 16.71
CA GLU A 213 -15.28 -15.48 16.42
C GLU A 213 -14.98 -15.75 14.93
N PRO A 214 -14.40 -14.79 14.19
CA PRO A 214 -13.96 -15.01 12.82
C PRO A 214 -13.08 -16.26 12.67
N GLY A 215 -13.44 -17.14 11.75
CA GLY A 215 -12.70 -18.36 11.43
C GLY A 215 -13.07 -19.57 12.27
N LYS A 216 -13.64 -19.39 13.47
CA LYS A 216 -14.18 -20.50 14.28
C LYS A 216 -15.63 -20.80 13.94
N GLN A 217 -16.39 -19.75 13.64
CA GLN A 217 -17.81 -19.83 13.32
C GLN A 217 -18.16 -18.84 12.21
N VAL A 218 -19.14 -19.25 11.39
CA VAL A 218 -19.82 -18.33 10.47
C VAL A 218 -20.57 -17.25 11.26
N SER A 219 -20.74 -16.08 10.67
CA SER A 219 -21.56 -15.04 11.29
C SER A 219 -23.01 -15.49 11.46
N LEU A 220 -23.68 -15.03 12.50
CA LEU A 220 -25.11 -15.29 12.67
C LEU A 220 -25.95 -14.44 11.70
N SER A 221 -27.17 -14.89 11.38
CA SER A 221 -28.08 -14.15 10.50
C SER A 221 -28.54 -12.80 11.08
N ASN A 222 -28.43 -12.62 12.40
CA ASN A 222 -28.71 -11.37 13.11
C ASN A 222 -27.42 -10.62 13.52
N GLU A 223 -26.25 -11.13 13.15
CA GLU A 223 -24.99 -10.44 13.40
C GLU A 223 -24.84 -9.31 12.38
N THR A 224 -24.72 -8.09 12.88
CA THR A 224 -24.52 -6.88 12.06
C THR A 224 -23.56 -5.97 12.79
N VAL A 225 -22.26 -6.22 12.61
CA VAL A 225 -21.23 -5.54 13.41
C VAL A 225 -20.19 -4.87 12.51
N LEU A 226 -19.71 -3.73 12.99
CA LEU A 226 -18.43 -3.14 12.59
C LEU A 226 -17.46 -3.45 13.73
N ALA A 227 -16.38 -4.16 13.45
CA ALA A 227 -15.41 -4.60 14.45
C ALA A 227 -13.99 -4.22 14.02
N SER A 228 -13.02 -4.31 14.94
CA SER A 228 -11.62 -4.00 14.64
C SER A 228 -10.69 -5.21 14.67
N ALA A 229 -9.60 -5.11 13.92
CA ALA A 229 -8.46 -6.03 13.95
C ALA A 229 -7.23 -5.30 13.37
N GLU A 230 -6.03 -5.74 13.74
CA GLU A 230 -4.80 -5.18 13.15
C GLU A 230 -4.60 -5.65 11.70
N ASP A 231 -4.11 -4.75 10.86
CA ASP A 231 -3.56 -5.00 9.53
C ASP A 231 -2.13 -4.45 9.42
N ASP A 232 -1.54 -4.51 8.22
CA ASP A 232 -0.16 -4.08 7.97
C ASP A 232 0.10 -2.59 8.31
N TYR A 233 -0.94 -1.75 8.30
CA TYR A 233 -0.87 -0.32 8.54
C TYR A 233 -1.34 0.07 9.96
N GLY A 234 -1.79 -0.89 10.76
CA GLY A 234 -2.29 -0.69 12.13
C GLY A 234 -3.75 -1.10 12.30
N THR A 235 -4.51 -0.34 13.09
CA THR A 235 -5.88 -0.75 13.47
C THR A 235 -6.84 -0.56 12.29
N SER A 236 -7.36 -1.66 11.76
CA SER A 236 -8.38 -1.71 10.71
C SER A 236 -9.78 -1.98 11.27
N TYR A 237 -10.81 -1.63 10.51
CA TYR A 237 -12.21 -1.82 10.88
C TYR A 237 -12.98 -2.54 9.78
N TYR A 238 -13.58 -3.69 10.08
CA TYR A 238 -14.24 -4.55 9.10
C TYR A 238 -15.73 -4.76 9.43
N PHE A 239 -16.52 -4.89 8.38
CA PHE A 239 -17.92 -5.25 8.46
C PHE A 239 -18.08 -6.77 8.55
N ARG A 240 -18.97 -7.26 9.43
CA ARG A 240 -19.28 -8.70 9.59
C ARG A 240 -20.77 -8.97 9.71
N GLY A 241 -21.22 -9.99 8.97
CA GLY A 241 -22.58 -10.53 9.04
C GLY A 241 -23.55 -9.93 8.03
N ALA A 242 -24.83 -9.81 8.40
CA ALA A 242 -25.94 -9.45 7.52
C ALA A 242 -26.06 -7.93 7.29
N ILE A 243 -24.96 -7.27 6.91
CA ILE A 243 -24.85 -5.80 6.81
C ILE A 243 -25.71 -5.21 5.68
N LYS A 244 -26.45 -4.14 5.99
CA LYS A 244 -27.39 -3.47 5.06
C LYS A 244 -27.05 -2.02 4.74
N ASN A 245 -26.08 -1.43 5.42
CA ASN A 245 -25.70 -0.02 5.33
C ASN A 245 -24.21 0.20 4.93
N ASN A 246 -23.65 -0.69 4.11
CA ASN A 246 -22.28 -0.57 3.59
C ASN A 246 -22.20 -0.57 2.05
N PHE A 247 -23.22 -0.01 1.40
CA PHE A 247 -23.25 0.19 -0.04
C PHE A 247 -22.63 1.55 -0.42
N ILE A 248 -21.82 1.54 -1.47
CA ILE A 248 -21.24 2.76 -2.03
C ILE A 248 -21.32 2.73 -3.55
N MET A 249 -21.59 3.89 -4.13
CA MET A 249 -21.61 4.14 -5.56
C MET A 249 -20.36 4.93 -5.96
N PHE A 250 -19.59 4.36 -6.87
CA PHE A 250 -18.33 4.91 -7.35
C PHE A 250 -18.08 4.42 -8.78
N ALA A 251 -17.63 5.30 -9.67
CA ALA A 251 -17.42 5.03 -11.09
C ALA A 251 -18.64 4.38 -11.77
N ASP A 252 -19.84 4.93 -11.50
CA ASP A 252 -21.15 4.44 -11.96
C ASP A 252 -21.50 2.98 -11.56
N MET A 253 -20.75 2.41 -10.63
CA MET A 253 -20.94 1.03 -10.16
C MET A 253 -21.27 1.00 -8.69
N CYS A 254 -21.90 -0.09 -8.26
CA CYS A 254 -22.19 -0.34 -6.86
C CYS A 254 -21.20 -1.32 -6.26
N TRP A 255 -20.79 -1.00 -5.05
CA TRP A 255 -19.78 -1.72 -4.29
C TRP A 255 -20.27 -1.99 -2.87
N ARG A 256 -19.69 -3.01 -2.25
CA ARG A 256 -19.77 -3.24 -0.81
C ARG A 256 -18.47 -2.78 -0.17
N ILE A 257 -18.56 -2.05 0.94
CA ILE A 257 -17.39 -1.73 1.76
C ILE A 257 -17.02 -2.97 2.57
N VAL A 258 -15.77 -3.39 2.45
CA VAL A 258 -15.23 -4.57 3.13
C VAL A 258 -14.64 -4.17 4.47
N ARG A 259 -13.71 -3.21 4.43
CA ARG A 259 -13.01 -2.69 5.61
C ARG A 259 -12.43 -1.30 5.36
N ILE A 260 -12.18 -0.60 6.44
CA ILE A 260 -11.28 0.55 6.53
C ILE A 260 -9.93 -0.02 6.97
N THR A 261 -8.86 0.21 6.22
CA THR A 261 -7.49 -0.24 6.52
C THR A 261 -6.84 0.66 7.59
N GLY A 262 -5.71 0.24 8.17
CA GLY A 262 -5.03 0.98 9.23
C GLY A 262 -4.58 2.41 8.86
N ASP A 263 -4.29 2.64 7.58
CA ASP A 263 -4.01 3.96 6.99
C ASP A 263 -5.28 4.79 6.68
N GLY A 264 -6.46 4.24 6.97
CA GLY A 264 -7.77 4.85 6.75
C GLY A 264 -8.32 4.67 5.33
N SER A 265 -7.60 4.01 4.42
CA SER A 265 -8.11 3.69 3.08
C SER A 265 -9.31 2.72 3.16
N ILE A 266 -10.16 2.72 2.14
CA ILE A 266 -11.48 2.06 2.23
C ILE A 266 -11.59 0.99 1.15
N LYS A 267 -11.36 -0.26 1.54
CA LYS A 267 -11.38 -1.41 0.63
C LYS A 267 -12.82 -1.80 0.29
N LEU A 268 -13.07 -1.92 -1.01
CA LEU A 268 -14.36 -2.22 -1.61
C LEU A 268 -14.30 -3.51 -2.41
N VAL A 269 -15.45 -4.16 -2.57
CA VAL A 269 -15.64 -5.26 -3.51
C VAL A 269 -16.85 -5.01 -4.40
N LEU A 270 -16.75 -5.36 -5.68
CA LEU A 270 -17.83 -5.14 -6.62
C LEU A 270 -19.10 -5.89 -6.20
N TYR A 271 -20.21 -5.15 -6.23
CA TYR A 271 -21.55 -5.66 -5.95
C TYR A 271 -22.41 -5.69 -7.20
N ASN A 272 -22.32 -4.64 -8.04
CA ASN A 272 -23.04 -4.54 -9.29
C ASN A 272 -22.28 -3.71 -10.32
N TYR A 273 -21.91 -4.34 -11.45
CA TYR A 273 -21.20 -3.70 -12.56
C TYR A 273 -22.07 -2.82 -13.46
N ASN A 274 -23.41 -2.93 -13.37
CA ASN A 274 -24.31 -2.23 -14.28
C ASN A 274 -24.20 -0.71 -14.09
N LYS A 275 -23.69 -0.03 -15.12
CA LYS A 275 -23.49 1.42 -15.12
C LYS A 275 -24.82 2.19 -15.12
N GLY A 276 -24.88 3.30 -14.37
CA GLY A 276 -25.98 4.27 -14.43
C GLY A 276 -27.17 3.98 -13.52
N ALA A 277 -27.01 3.11 -12.51
CA ALA A 277 -28.02 2.92 -11.48
C ALA A 277 -27.84 3.95 -10.36
N ASN A 278 -28.86 4.76 -10.06
CA ASN A 278 -28.82 5.72 -8.94
C ASN A 278 -28.98 5.06 -7.55
N SER A 279 -28.96 3.73 -7.49
CA SER A 279 -29.12 2.94 -6.27
C SER A 279 -28.44 1.59 -6.40
N CYS A 280 -28.11 0.96 -5.28
CA CYS A 280 -27.53 -0.38 -5.22
C CYS A 280 -28.58 -1.45 -4.94
N SER A 281 -29.83 -1.24 -5.36
CA SER A 281 -30.92 -2.19 -5.16
C SER A 281 -31.00 -3.28 -6.24
N GLY A 282 -30.19 -3.19 -7.29
CA GLY A 282 -30.17 -4.16 -8.38
C GLY A 282 -29.62 -5.53 -7.92
N ILE A 283 -30.47 -6.56 -8.01
CA ILE A 283 -30.11 -7.95 -7.69
C ILE A 283 -29.94 -8.73 -8.98
N GLY A 284 -28.84 -9.48 -9.08
CA GLY A 284 -28.56 -10.35 -10.22
C GLY A 284 -27.36 -11.24 -9.94
N ASN A 285 -27.47 -12.52 -10.28
CA ASN A 285 -26.54 -13.54 -9.82
C ASN A 285 -25.13 -13.46 -10.43
N SER A 286 -24.92 -12.56 -11.41
CA SER A 286 -23.60 -12.29 -12.02
C SER A 286 -23.20 -10.81 -11.99
N TYR A 287 -23.93 -9.99 -11.22
CA TYR A 287 -23.72 -8.54 -11.17
C TYR A 287 -22.45 -8.17 -10.39
N ALA A 288 -22.01 -9.03 -9.47
CA ALA A 288 -20.79 -8.81 -8.71
C ALA A 288 -19.49 -9.08 -9.51
N PHE A 289 -19.56 -9.40 -10.81
CA PHE A 289 -18.39 -9.81 -11.59
C PHE A 289 -18.04 -8.82 -12.70
N ALA A 290 -16.74 -8.48 -12.77
CA ALA A 290 -16.18 -7.60 -13.79
C ALA A 290 -16.35 -8.18 -15.19
N ARG A 291 -16.76 -7.33 -16.11
CA ARG A 291 -16.91 -7.62 -17.53
C ARG A 291 -15.68 -7.11 -18.27
N TYR A 292 -14.59 -7.88 -18.27
CA TYR A 292 -13.29 -7.44 -18.77
C TYR A 292 -13.20 -7.44 -20.30
N ASN A 293 -13.99 -8.28 -20.97
CA ASN A 293 -14.10 -8.33 -22.42
C ASN A 293 -15.55 -8.59 -22.83
N GLU A 294 -16.26 -7.53 -23.23
CA GLU A 294 -17.69 -7.54 -23.55
C GLU A 294 -18.55 -8.17 -22.44
N ALA A 295 -19.23 -9.28 -22.71
CA ALA A 295 -20.05 -10.01 -21.74
C ALA A 295 -19.24 -10.98 -20.86
N THR A 296 -17.94 -11.12 -21.09
CA THR A 296 -17.08 -12.11 -20.42
C THR A 296 -16.69 -11.66 -19.02
N TYR A 297 -16.99 -12.49 -18.02
CA TYR A 297 -16.65 -12.26 -16.61
C TYR A 297 -16.03 -13.47 -15.92
N LYS A 298 -15.87 -14.58 -16.64
CA LYS A 298 -15.20 -15.76 -16.12
C LYS A 298 -13.75 -15.76 -16.56
N SER A 299 -12.87 -16.16 -15.65
CA SER A 299 -11.43 -16.20 -15.84
C SER A 299 -10.87 -17.45 -15.20
N TYR A 300 -9.83 -18.03 -15.80
CA TYR A 300 -8.86 -18.83 -15.06
C TYR A 300 -8.18 -17.95 -14.03
N PHE A 301 -7.76 -18.54 -12.91
CA PHE A 301 -6.79 -17.87 -12.06
C PHE A 301 -5.45 -17.81 -12.81
N ASN A 302 -5.02 -18.97 -13.32
CA ASN A 302 -3.86 -19.11 -14.18
C ASN A 302 -4.13 -20.17 -15.27
N GLU A 303 -3.58 -19.98 -16.47
CA GLU A 303 -3.74 -20.90 -17.60
C GLU A 303 -3.03 -22.25 -17.39
N LEU A 304 -2.03 -22.28 -16.52
CA LEU A 304 -1.25 -23.46 -16.15
C LEU A 304 -1.43 -23.78 -14.65
N GLU A 305 -1.17 -25.02 -14.26
CA GLU A 305 -1.38 -25.49 -12.87
C GLU A 305 -0.35 -26.52 -12.40
N ASN A 306 0.58 -26.90 -13.27
CA ASN A 306 1.53 -27.99 -13.08
C ASN A 306 2.81 -27.57 -12.34
N SER A 307 2.82 -26.39 -11.71
CA SER A 307 3.92 -25.90 -10.88
C SER A 307 3.39 -25.08 -9.70
N ASN A 308 4.20 -24.98 -8.64
CA ASN A 308 3.90 -24.15 -7.48
C ASN A 308 3.71 -22.67 -7.84
N ALA A 309 4.39 -22.15 -8.87
CA ALA A 309 4.26 -20.77 -9.37
C ALA A 309 2.80 -20.36 -9.61
N TYR A 310 1.95 -21.28 -10.08
CA TYR A 310 0.62 -20.93 -10.59
C TYR A 310 -0.44 -20.66 -9.52
N ILE A 311 -0.10 -20.77 -8.24
CA ILE A 311 -0.91 -20.23 -7.12
C ILE A 311 -0.81 -18.70 -7.02
N GLY A 312 0.17 -18.10 -7.66
CA GLY A 312 0.51 -16.68 -7.53
C GLY A 312 -0.35 -15.76 -8.39
N PHE A 313 -0.72 -14.61 -7.83
CA PHE A 313 -1.32 -13.48 -8.56
C PHE A 313 -0.34 -12.90 -9.58
N MET A 314 0.93 -12.85 -9.20
CA MET A 314 2.10 -12.86 -10.07
C MET A 314 3.03 -14.00 -9.67
N TYR A 315 3.89 -14.44 -10.58
CA TYR A 315 4.72 -15.63 -10.40
C TYR A 315 6.03 -15.57 -11.20
N GLY A 316 6.99 -16.42 -10.83
CA GLY A 316 8.34 -16.43 -11.38
C GLY A 316 8.52 -17.46 -12.47
N THR A 317 9.65 -18.15 -12.43
CA THR A 317 9.99 -19.23 -13.36
C THR A 317 9.36 -20.52 -12.87
N ALA A 318 8.28 -20.95 -13.52
CA ALA A 318 7.63 -22.22 -13.20
C ALA A 318 8.59 -23.41 -13.38
N GLY A 319 8.63 -24.32 -12.40
CA GLY A 319 9.51 -25.48 -12.42
C GLY A 319 10.91 -25.21 -11.88
N SER A 320 11.10 -24.10 -11.15
CA SER A 320 12.37 -23.74 -10.54
C SER A 320 12.79 -24.74 -9.47
N GLU A 321 14.09 -24.80 -9.20
CA GLU A 321 14.68 -25.64 -8.16
C GLU A 321 14.73 -24.96 -6.78
N ASN A 322 14.21 -23.72 -6.68
CA ASN A 322 14.13 -22.98 -5.43
C ASN A 322 12.89 -22.08 -5.40
N TYR A 323 12.50 -21.69 -4.20
CA TYR A 323 11.28 -20.92 -3.92
C TYR A 323 11.33 -19.50 -4.50
N GLU A 324 12.46 -18.81 -4.36
CA GLU A 324 12.63 -17.41 -4.80
C GLU A 324 12.42 -17.27 -6.31
N ASN A 325 13.05 -18.14 -7.10
CA ASN A 325 12.89 -18.15 -8.56
C ASN A 325 11.51 -18.61 -8.99
N GLU A 326 10.84 -19.49 -8.24
CA GLU A 326 9.48 -19.94 -8.56
C GLU A 326 8.46 -18.80 -8.42
N HIS A 327 8.65 -17.92 -7.42
CA HIS A 327 7.66 -16.93 -6.99
C HIS A 327 8.02 -15.48 -7.27
N THR A 328 9.19 -15.21 -7.86
CA THR A 328 9.62 -13.87 -8.30
C THR A 328 8.54 -13.23 -9.18
N ASN A 329 8.12 -12.00 -8.93
CA ASN A 329 6.92 -11.42 -9.54
C ASN A 329 7.12 -10.91 -10.98
N ASN A 330 7.78 -11.69 -11.83
CA ASN A 330 8.12 -11.28 -13.20
C ASN A 330 7.00 -11.56 -14.21
N ASN A 331 6.06 -12.46 -13.90
CA ASN A 331 4.96 -12.83 -14.79
C ASN A 331 3.60 -12.59 -14.12
N LYS A 332 2.65 -12.03 -14.88
CA LYS A 332 1.27 -11.83 -14.43
C LYS A 332 0.44 -13.09 -14.64
N SER A 333 -0.42 -13.40 -13.67
CA SER A 333 -1.45 -14.43 -13.84
C SER A 333 -2.50 -14.03 -14.88
N THR A 334 -3.22 -15.00 -15.42
CA THR A 334 -4.33 -14.75 -16.35
C THR A 334 -5.41 -13.87 -15.71
N ILE A 335 -5.72 -14.10 -14.43
CA ILE A 335 -6.71 -13.30 -13.73
C ILE A 335 -6.28 -11.86 -13.52
N LEU A 336 -5.00 -11.62 -13.24
CA LEU A 336 -4.46 -10.25 -13.13
C LEU A 336 -4.55 -9.53 -14.48
N ASN A 337 -4.12 -10.15 -15.59
CA ASN A 337 -4.24 -9.54 -16.92
C ASN A 337 -5.69 -9.13 -17.26
N ASN A 338 -6.66 -9.99 -16.92
CA ASN A 338 -8.07 -9.70 -17.14
C ASN A 338 -8.59 -8.59 -16.21
N LEU A 339 -8.11 -8.54 -14.97
CA LEU A 339 -8.43 -7.50 -14.00
C LEU A 339 -7.89 -6.13 -14.45
N GLU A 340 -6.66 -6.08 -14.95
CA GLU A 340 -6.03 -4.87 -15.49
C GLU A 340 -6.72 -4.40 -16.77
N THR A 341 -7.11 -5.31 -17.65
CA THR A 341 -7.93 -4.99 -18.83
C THR A 341 -9.25 -4.33 -18.41
N TRP A 342 -9.90 -4.84 -17.37
CA TRP A 342 -11.11 -4.24 -16.84
C TRP A 342 -10.84 -2.86 -16.19
N TYR A 343 -9.76 -2.73 -15.43
CA TYR A 343 -9.33 -1.47 -14.82
C TYR A 343 -9.15 -0.39 -15.88
N LEU A 344 -8.41 -0.69 -16.95
CA LEU A 344 -8.13 0.25 -18.04
C LEU A 344 -9.41 0.81 -18.69
N ASN A 345 -10.43 -0.04 -18.79
CA ASN A 345 -11.70 0.32 -19.42
C ASN A 345 -12.66 1.10 -18.49
N ASN A 346 -12.41 1.13 -17.17
CA ASN A 346 -13.41 1.60 -16.21
C ASN A 346 -12.90 2.56 -15.13
N LEU A 347 -11.61 2.51 -14.78
CA LEU A 347 -11.09 3.15 -13.57
C LEU A 347 -9.95 4.14 -13.80
N VAL A 348 -9.37 4.23 -15.01
CA VAL A 348 -8.26 5.14 -15.32
C VAL A 348 -8.58 6.60 -14.98
N SER A 349 -9.80 7.05 -15.29
CA SER A 349 -10.22 8.42 -14.98
C SER A 349 -10.44 8.70 -13.49
N TYR A 350 -10.36 7.67 -12.65
CA TYR A 350 -10.60 7.76 -11.21
C TYR A 350 -9.36 7.39 -10.39
N GLU A 351 -8.19 7.30 -11.01
CA GLU A 351 -6.94 6.87 -10.36
C GLU A 351 -6.57 7.71 -9.12
N ASN A 352 -6.88 9.00 -9.15
CA ASN A 352 -6.68 9.94 -8.03
C ASN A 352 -7.62 9.69 -6.84
N HIS A 353 -8.67 8.90 -7.00
CA HIS A 353 -9.58 8.48 -5.92
C HIS A 353 -9.19 7.11 -5.34
N LEU A 354 -8.23 6.42 -5.95
CA LEU A 354 -7.82 5.08 -5.57
C LEU A 354 -6.56 5.10 -4.70
N ALA A 355 -6.65 4.43 -3.56
CA ALA A 355 -5.54 4.22 -2.65
C ALA A 355 -4.65 3.06 -3.13
N ASP A 356 -3.34 3.22 -2.95
CA ASP A 356 -2.41 2.10 -3.04
C ASP A 356 -2.40 1.37 -1.70
N THR A 357 -2.97 0.18 -1.67
CA THR A 357 -3.10 -0.64 -0.45
C THR A 357 -2.64 -2.06 -0.76
N ILE A 358 -2.10 -2.76 0.23
CA ILE A 358 -1.68 -4.15 0.06
C ILE A 358 -2.80 -5.07 -0.45
N TRP A 359 -2.48 -5.78 -1.52
CA TRP A 359 -3.21 -6.94 -2.04
C TRP A 359 -2.46 -8.23 -1.68
N CYS A 360 -2.80 -8.81 -0.53
CA CYS A 360 -2.06 -9.94 0.01
C CYS A 360 -2.34 -11.27 -0.71
N ASN A 361 -1.41 -11.71 -1.55
CA ASN A 361 -1.38 -13.07 -2.12
C ASN A 361 -0.35 -13.89 -1.32
N ASP A 362 -0.68 -14.24 -0.07
CA ASP A 362 0.23 -14.93 0.85
C ASP A 362 0.81 -16.24 0.28
N LYS A 363 2.04 -16.17 -0.22
CA LYS A 363 2.77 -17.32 -0.77
C LYS A 363 3.59 -18.05 0.29
N SER A 364 3.55 -17.65 1.57
CA SER A 364 4.29 -18.35 2.61
C SER A 364 3.83 -19.82 2.73
N VAL A 365 4.75 -20.72 3.03
CA VAL A 365 4.46 -22.15 3.17
C VAL A 365 3.98 -22.48 4.57
N ASP A 366 2.98 -23.36 4.68
CA ASP A 366 2.42 -23.75 5.96
C ASP A 366 3.38 -24.69 6.71
N THR A 367 3.96 -24.19 7.80
CA THR A 367 4.84 -24.96 8.69
C THR A 367 4.10 -25.54 9.90
N LYS A 368 2.89 -25.05 10.21
CA LYS A 368 2.11 -25.44 11.38
C LYS A 368 1.24 -26.65 11.10
N TYR A 369 0.59 -26.68 9.94
CA TYR A 369 -0.26 -27.77 9.47
C TYR A 369 0.12 -28.23 8.06
N PRO A 370 1.38 -28.65 7.84
CA PRO A 370 1.93 -28.85 6.51
C PRO A 370 1.15 -29.87 5.68
N TYR A 371 0.84 -29.51 4.44
CA TYR A 371 0.34 -30.42 3.42
C TYR A 371 1.48 -30.81 2.46
N GLY A 372 2.16 -31.92 2.75
CA GLY A 372 3.32 -32.36 1.98
C GLY A 372 4.63 -31.74 2.47
N THR A 373 5.39 -31.17 1.56
CA THR A 373 6.67 -30.51 1.84
C THR A 373 6.44 -29.05 2.25
N ILE A 374 7.51 -28.42 2.75
CA ILE A 374 7.58 -26.97 3.04
C ILE A 374 8.47 -26.24 2.03
N LEU A 375 8.55 -26.76 0.80
CA LEU A 375 9.48 -26.26 -0.22
C LEU A 375 8.86 -25.17 -1.09
N GLY A 376 7.61 -25.34 -1.53
CA GLY A 376 6.89 -24.33 -2.30
C GLY A 376 7.47 -24.02 -3.69
N TYR A 377 8.27 -24.90 -4.28
CA TYR A 377 8.77 -24.72 -5.66
C TYR A 377 8.64 -25.97 -6.51
N GLY A 378 8.71 -25.78 -7.83
CA GLY A 378 8.59 -26.85 -8.82
C GLY A 378 7.32 -27.68 -8.62
N SER A 379 7.46 -29.01 -8.69
CA SER A 379 6.36 -29.96 -8.50
C SER A 379 6.30 -30.53 -7.07
N ASN A 380 6.90 -29.87 -6.08
CA ASN A 380 6.84 -30.32 -4.70
C ASN A 380 5.43 -30.08 -4.13
N ARG A 381 4.77 -31.15 -3.68
CA ARG A 381 3.49 -31.05 -2.95
C ARG A 381 3.68 -30.10 -1.77
N THR A 382 2.89 -29.03 -1.71
CA THR A 382 3.08 -27.95 -0.71
C THR A 382 1.74 -27.38 -0.29
N GLY A 383 1.54 -27.16 1.00
CA GLY A 383 0.45 -26.35 1.54
C GLY A 383 0.92 -24.93 1.81
N TYR A 384 0.09 -23.94 1.47
CA TYR A 384 0.38 -22.53 1.74
C TYR A 384 -0.29 -22.07 3.03
N SER A 385 0.28 -21.08 3.70
CA SER A 385 -0.09 -20.69 5.07
C SER A 385 -1.55 -20.25 5.20
N ALA A 386 -2.15 -19.66 4.17
CA ALA A 386 -3.59 -19.37 4.16
C ALA A 386 -4.44 -20.65 4.35
N SER A 387 -4.04 -21.80 3.79
CA SER A 387 -4.67 -23.10 4.09
C SER A 387 -4.58 -23.44 5.57
N GLY A 388 -3.39 -23.30 6.17
CA GLY A 388 -3.16 -23.57 7.59
C GLY A 388 -4.00 -22.68 8.50
N ARG A 389 -4.08 -21.38 8.18
CA ARG A 389 -4.84 -20.40 8.97
C ARG A 389 -6.35 -20.53 8.82
N ILE A 390 -6.84 -20.91 7.65
CA ILE A 390 -8.29 -20.94 7.37
C ILE A 390 -8.89 -22.34 7.58
N TYR A 391 -8.21 -23.39 7.11
CA TYR A 391 -8.68 -24.77 7.22
C TYR A 391 -8.09 -25.53 8.41
N ALA A 392 -6.88 -25.19 8.84
CA ALA A 392 -6.17 -25.82 9.97
C ALA A 392 -6.20 -27.36 9.93
N ASN A 393 -5.98 -27.94 8.73
CA ASN A 393 -6.01 -29.38 8.49
C ASN A 393 -7.30 -30.08 9.01
N GLY A 394 -8.46 -29.46 8.80
CA GLY A 394 -9.75 -29.99 9.23
C GLY A 394 -10.18 -29.61 10.64
N LEU A 395 -9.40 -28.75 11.31
CA LEU A 395 -9.65 -28.26 12.66
C LEU A 395 -10.06 -26.79 12.65
N GLN A 396 -10.64 -26.28 11.56
CA GLN A 396 -10.94 -24.86 11.40
C GLN A 396 -11.79 -24.28 12.56
N ALA A 397 -12.76 -25.04 13.07
CA ALA A 397 -13.62 -24.60 14.18
C ALA A 397 -12.87 -24.35 15.51
N THR A 398 -11.66 -24.91 15.69
CA THR A 398 -10.87 -24.78 16.92
C THR A 398 -9.55 -24.07 16.71
N ASN A 399 -8.92 -24.22 15.54
CA ASN A 399 -7.53 -23.83 15.30
C ASN A 399 -7.35 -22.81 14.17
N ALA A 400 -8.40 -22.42 13.44
CA ALA A 400 -8.29 -21.37 12.44
C ALA A 400 -7.87 -20.04 13.09
N THR A 401 -7.01 -19.31 12.42
CA THR A 401 -6.40 -18.06 12.89
C THR A 401 -6.28 -17.12 11.69
N PRO A 402 -7.40 -16.61 11.15
CA PRO A 402 -7.38 -15.66 10.05
C PRO A 402 -6.67 -14.37 10.47
N THR A 403 -6.14 -13.63 9.50
CA THR A 403 -5.41 -12.36 9.74
C THR A 403 -5.67 -11.34 8.62
N LEU A 404 -5.70 -10.06 8.97
CA LEU A 404 -5.71 -8.97 7.98
C LEU A 404 -4.30 -8.41 7.69
N ILE A 405 -3.29 -8.81 8.47
CA ILE A 405 -1.87 -8.59 8.19
C ILE A 405 -1.41 -9.56 7.10
N CYS A 406 -0.70 -9.07 6.09
CA CYS A 406 -0.08 -9.91 5.09
C CYS A 406 1.17 -10.61 5.65
N PRO A 407 1.18 -11.95 5.74
CA PRO A 407 2.32 -12.65 6.34
C PRO A 407 3.58 -12.56 5.49
N ASN A 408 4.72 -12.55 6.16
CA ASN A 408 6.02 -12.64 5.49
C ASN A 408 6.20 -14.02 4.84
N ASP A 409 6.40 -14.01 3.52
CA ASP A 409 6.99 -15.14 2.79
C ASP A 409 8.50 -15.26 3.05
N SER A 410 9.16 -16.17 2.33
CA SER A 410 10.60 -16.42 2.52
C SER A 410 11.51 -15.22 2.18
N ASN A 411 10.97 -14.18 1.53
CA ASN A 411 11.66 -12.95 1.19
C ASN A 411 11.12 -11.75 1.99
N GLY A 412 10.63 -11.98 3.20
CA GLY A 412 10.16 -10.92 4.09
C GLY A 412 8.90 -10.22 3.60
N GLY A 413 8.01 -10.95 2.90
CA GLY A 413 6.73 -10.42 2.41
C GLY A 413 6.78 -9.83 1.00
N LYS A 414 7.97 -9.62 0.44
CA LYS A 414 8.14 -9.00 -0.88
C LYS A 414 7.56 -9.80 -2.04
N LEU A 415 7.29 -11.10 -1.87
CA LEU A 415 6.65 -11.92 -2.91
C LEU A 415 5.12 -11.94 -2.78
N SER A 416 4.56 -11.46 -1.67
CA SER A 416 3.15 -11.63 -1.30
C SER A 416 2.37 -10.31 -1.14
N SER A 417 3.04 -9.23 -0.71
CA SER A 417 2.42 -7.94 -0.37
C SER A 417 2.39 -6.99 -1.58
N PHE A 418 1.45 -7.23 -2.49
CA PHE A 418 1.36 -6.48 -3.74
C PHE A 418 0.84 -5.04 -3.59
N THR A 419 1.58 -4.08 -4.14
CA THR A 419 1.28 -2.62 -4.17
C THR A 419 1.81 -2.03 -5.48
N VAL A 420 1.48 -0.76 -5.79
CA VAL A 420 2.00 -0.04 -6.97
C VAL A 420 3.25 0.76 -6.62
N ASP A 421 3.18 1.59 -5.59
CA ASP A 421 4.22 2.54 -5.20
C ASP A 421 4.73 2.29 -3.76
N ASP A 422 3.91 1.73 -2.87
CA ASP A 422 4.30 1.45 -1.48
C ASP A 422 5.29 0.29 -1.40
N ILE A 423 6.56 0.61 -1.15
CA ILE A 423 7.65 -0.35 -0.91
C ILE A 423 8.05 -0.46 0.57
N ASN A 424 7.36 0.25 1.47
CA ASN A 424 7.60 0.19 2.91
C ASN A 424 6.88 -1.01 3.52
N TYR A 425 5.61 -1.20 3.14
CA TYR A 425 4.80 -2.34 3.56
C TYR A 425 4.52 -3.32 2.42
N GLY A 426 4.54 -2.83 1.17
CA GLY A 426 4.34 -3.62 -0.03
C GLY A 426 5.62 -3.90 -0.82
N ASN A 427 5.45 -4.22 -2.11
CA ASN A 427 6.53 -4.60 -3.00
C ASN A 427 6.64 -3.77 -4.29
N GLY A 428 5.66 -2.91 -4.60
CA GLY A 428 5.65 -2.06 -5.80
C GLY A 428 5.55 -2.82 -7.14
N ASP A 429 5.16 -4.09 -7.13
CA ASP A 429 5.17 -4.93 -8.34
C ASP A 429 3.91 -4.76 -9.22
N LEU A 430 2.83 -4.17 -8.69
CA LEU A 430 1.61 -3.97 -9.47
C LEU A 430 1.71 -2.75 -10.37
N THR A 431 1.07 -2.84 -11.53
CA THR A 431 0.92 -1.69 -12.43
C THR A 431 -0.30 -0.83 -12.06
N TYR A 432 -1.35 -1.42 -11.49
CA TYR A 432 -2.60 -0.72 -11.19
C TYR A 432 -3.11 -1.06 -9.79
N LYS A 433 -3.77 -0.10 -9.14
CA LYS A 433 -4.33 -0.18 -7.79
C LYS A 433 -5.61 -1.04 -7.75
N ILE A 434 -5.49 -2.33 -8.04
CA ILE A 434 -6.61 -3.26 -8.12
C ILE A 434 -6.21 -4.68 -7.68
N GLY A 435 -7.13 -5.39 -7.05
CA GLY A 435 -6.90 -6.77 -6.63
C GLY A 435 -8.18 -7.58 -6.45
N LEU A 436 -8.08 -8.61 -5.62
CA LEU A 436 -9.18 -9.51 -5.25
C LEU A 436 -9.24 -9.61 -3.72
N LEU A 437 -10.39 -10.04 -3.19
CA LEU A 437 -10.50 -10.35 -1.76
C LEU A 437 -9.71 -11.60 -1.39
N THR A 438 -9.11 -11.59 -0.22
CA THR A 438 -8.48 -12.76 0.40
C THR A 438 -9.52 -13.68 1.05
N ALA A 439 -9.14 -14.94 1.29
CA ALA A 439 -9.93 -15.86 2.10
C ALA A 439 -10.11 -15.32 3.54
N ASP A 440 -9.06 -14.72 4.12
CA ASP A 440 -9.10 -14.12 5.45
C ASP A 440 -10.14 -12.98 5.52
N GLU A 441 -10.14 -12.03 4.58
CA GLU A 441 -11.13 -10.94 4.52
C GLU A 441 -12.58 -11.47 4.43
N ILE A 442 -12.79 -12.56 3.68
CA ILE A 442 -14.10 -13.23 3.58
C ILE A 442 -14.49 -13.87 4.92
N VAL A 443 -13.53 -14.45 5.65
CA VAL A 443 -13.75 -15.03 6.98
C VAL A 443 -14.11 -13.95 8.00
N TYR A 444 -13.42 -12.82 7.98
CA TYR A 444 -13.75 -11.64 8.79
C TYR A 444 -15.17 -11.15 8.49
N ALA A 445 -15.57 -11.10 7.22
CA ALA A 445 -16.90 -10.69 6.79
C ALA A 445 -18.05 -11.62 7.23
N GLY A 446 -17.74 -12.85 7.69
CA GLY A 446 -18.72 -13.82 8.19
C GLY A 446 -18.74 -15.16 7.46
N GLY A 447 -17.95 -15.31 6.40
CA GLY A 447 -17.78 -16.58 5.70
C GLY A 447 -16.93 -17.58 6.50
N MET A 448 -16.92 -18.83 6.06
CA MET A 448 -16.07 -19.86 6.64
C MET A 448 -15.77 -20.95 5.61
N PHE A 449 -14.67 -21.66 5.81
CA PHE A 449 -14.31 -22.80 4.99
C PHE A 449 -15.23 -24.00 5.21
N ALA A 450 -15.80 -24.51 4.11
CA ALA A 450 -16.68 -25.68 4.08
C ALA A 450 -17.89 -25.63 5.02
N VAL A 451 -18.26 -24.45 5.52
CA VAL A 451 -19.45 -24.23 6.35
C VAL A 451 -20.31 -23.18 5.67
N GLU A 452 -21.53 -23.57 5.31
CA GLU A 452 -22.46 -22.72 4.56
C GLU A 452 -22.85 -21.48 5.36
N ASN A 453 -22.81 -20.31 4.71
CA ASN A 453 -23.41 -19.10 5.23
C ASN A 453 -23.88 -18.23 4.07
N SER A 454 -25.18 -18.26 3.79
CA SER A 454 -25.74 -17.45 2.71
C SER A 454 -26.19 -16.05 3.16
N THR A 455 -26.08 -15.74 4.46
CA THR A 455 -26.69 -14.54 5.07
C THR A 455 -25.75 -13.34 5.17
N PHE A 456 -24.43 -13.57 5.10
CA PHE A 456 -23.45 -12.48 5.15
C PHE A 456 -23.38 -11.68 3.85
N TYR A 457 -23.08 -10.39 3.98
CA TYR A 457 -23.29 -9.38 2.94
C TYR A 457 -22.46 -9.60 1.65
N ILE A 458 -21.30 -10.25 1.75
CA ILE A 458 -20.41 -10.51 0.60
C ILE A 458 -21.02 -11.55 -0.36
N ASN A 459 -21.89 -12.47 0.12
CA ASN A 459 -22.50 -13.52 -0.71
C ASN A 459 -23.65 -13.00 -1.61
N GLU A 460 -24.06 -11.75 -1.45
CA GLU A 460 -25.08 -11.15 -2.30
C GLU A 460 -24.56 -10.94 -3.75
N ASN A 461 -25.43 -11.10 -4.74
CA ASN A 461 -25.13 -11.03 -6.18
C ASN A 461 -24.09 -12.02 -6.73
N THR A 462 -23.73 -13.07 -5.98
CA THR A 462 -22.76 -14.10 -6.41
C THR A 462 -23.34 -15.52 -6.47
N LYS A 463 -24.67 -15.67 -6.45
CA LYS A 463 -25.32 -16.94 -6.15
C LYS A 463 -25.25 -18.01 -7.24
N ASP A 464 -24.88 -17.69 -8.49
CA ASP A 464 -24.86 -18.67 -9.59
C ASP A 464 -23.44 -19.01 -10.08
N THR A 465 -22.41 -18.37 -9.55
CA THR A 465 -21.05 -18.53 -10.08
C THR A 465 -20.05 -18.49 -8.94
N SER A 466 -19.27 -19.57 -8.82
CA SER A 466 -18.04 -19.56 -8.03
C SER A 466 -17.10 -18.47 -8.51
N TRP A 467 -16.34 -17.88 -7.60
CA TRP A 467 -15.39 -16.83 -7.94
C TRP A 467 -14.09 -16.97 -7.15
N TRP A 468 -13.00 -16.51 -7.76
CA TRP A 468 -11.64 -16.64 -7.23
C TRP A 468 -11.38 -15.65 -6.10
N THR A 469 -10.70 -16.11 -5.06
CA THR A 469 -10.07 -15.22 -4.07
C THR A 469 -8.61 -15.01 -4.44
N LEU A 470 -7.92 -14.14 -3.69
CA LEU A 470 -6.48 -13.92 -3.84
C LEU A 470 -5.62 -14.96 -3.11
N SER A 471 -6.20 -15.80 -2.24
CA SER A 471 -5.44 -16.60 -1.27
C SER A 471 -5.04 -17.98 -1.82
N PRO A 472 -3.75 -18.31 -1.88
CA PRO A 472 -3.28 -19.67 -2.21
C PRO A 472 -3.82 -20.73 -1.24
N TYR A 473 -3.95 -21.97 -1.72
CA TYR A 473 -4.34 -23.10 -0.88
C TYR A 473 -3.25 -24.18 -0.80
N TYR A 474 -3.05 -24.93 -1.87
CA TYR A 474 -1.99 -25.93 -1.97
C TYR A 474 -1.61 -26.26 -3.41
N TYR A 475 -0.49 -26.95 -3.57
CA TYR A 475 -0.10 -27.68 -4.76
C TYR A 475 -0.08 -29.18 -4.46
N THR A 476 -0.71 -30.00 -5.31
CA THR A 476 -0.90 -31.45 -5.07
C THR A 476 0.17 -32.32 -5.72
N SER A 477 0.27 -33.57 -5.29
CA SER A 477 1.13 -34.59 -5.96
C SER A 477 0.65 -34.99 -7.36
N SER A 478 -0.55 -34.56 -7.76
CA SER A 478 -1.09 -34.78 -9.11
C SER A 478 -0.78 -33.61 -10.05
N ASN A 479 0.15 -32.72 -9.66
CA ASN A 479 0.56 -31.53 -10.40
C ASN A 479 -0.57 -30.53 -10.66
N ILE A 480 -1.32 -30.20 -9.60
CA ILE A 480 -2.43 -29.23 -9.68
C ILE A 480 -2.26 -28.19 -8.57
N ALA A 481 -2.21 -26.93 -8.98
CA ALA A 481 -2.24 -25.74 -8.14
C ALA A 481 -3.69 -25.33 -7.79
N PHE A 482 -3.90 -24.95 -6.54
CA PHE A 482 -5.19 -24.52 -6.00
C PHE A 482 -5.09 -23.20 -5.27
N VAL A 483 -6.08 -22.36 -5.51
CA VAL A 483 -6.38 -21.10 -4.82
C VAL A 483 -7.76 -21.26 -4.19
N PHE A 484 -8.01 -20.58 -3.08
CA PHE A 484 -9.35 -20.55 -2.51
C PHE A 484 -10.36 -19.94 -3.49
N LEU A 485 -11.59 -20.43 -3.42
CA LEU A 485 -12.71 -19.91 -4.17
C LEU A 485 -13.93 -19.82 -3.27
N MET A 486 -14.86 -18.94 -3.62
CA MET A 486 -16.18 -18.94 -3.01
C MET A 486 -17.11 -19.87 -3.78
N SER A 487 -17.76 -20.76 -3.05
CA SER A 487 -18.86 -21.56 -3.57
C SER A 487 -20.08 -20.66 -3.79
N PRO A 488 -20.85 -20.86 -4.87
CA PRO A 488 -22.11 -20.14 -5.07
C PRO A 488 -23.16 -20.63 -4.05
N THR A 489 -24.40 -20.11 -4.14
CA THR A 489 -25.62 -20.46 -3.35
C THR A 489 -25.44 -20.62 -1.83
N SER A 490 -24.67 -21.61 -1.40
CA SER A 490 -24.31 -21.97 -0.04
C SER A 490 -23.32 -21.00 0.64
N GLY A 491 -22.61 -20.15 -0.12
CA GLY A 491 -21.81 -19.05 0.45
C GLY A 491 -20.70 -19.47 1.40
N PHE A 492 -19.83 -20.41 0.99
CA PHE A 492 -18.70 -20.87 1.79
C PHE A 492 -17.39 -20.88 1.00
N LEU A 493 -16.27 -20.78 1.72
CA LEU A 493 -14.93 -20.91 1.13
C LEU A 493 -14.64 -22.37 0.81
N ASN A 494 -14.13 -22.62 -0.41
CA ASN A 494 -13.86 -23.93 -0.96
C ASN A 494 -12.52 -23.94 -1.73
N ARG A 495 -12.13 -25.11 -2.23
CA ARG A 495 -10.90 -25.38 -2.99
C ARG A 495 -11.05 -26.43 -4.09
N ASN A 496 -12.28 -26.87 -4.40
CA ASN A 496 -12.48 -28.11 -5.17
C ASN A 496 -12.10 -27.99 -6.66
N LEU A 497 -11.66 -26.82 -7.12
CA LEU A 497 -11.35 -26.53 -8.50
C LEU A 497 -9.94 -25.93 -8.58
N GLY A 498 -9.11 -26.50 -9.45
CA GLY A 498 -7.75 -25.99 -9.72
C GLY A 498 -7.77 -24.65 -10.45
N VAL A 499 -6.62 -23.99 -10.51
CA VAL A 499 -6.49 -22.62 -11.06
C VAL A 499 -6.93 -22.47 -12.54
N LYS A 500 -7.03 -23.58 -13.30
CA LYS A 500 -7.50 -23.64 -14.69
C LYS A 500 -9.03 -23.68 -14.86
N PHE A 501 -9.82 -23.53 -13.81
CA PHE A 501 -11.27 -23.45 -13.94
C PHE A 501 -11.75 -22.03 -14.22
N ASN A 502 -12.75 -21.90 -15.10
CA ASN A 502 -13.35 -20.61 -15.45
C ASN A 502 -14.36 -20.16 -14.39
N LEU A 503 -13.92 -19.31 -13.46
CA LEU A 503 -14.73 -18.79 -12.36
C LEU A 503 -14.91 -17.27 -12.48
N GLY A 504 -15.87 -16.71 -11.76
CA GLY A 504 -16.15 -15.27 -11.79
C GLY A 504 -14.96 -14.42 -11.34
N LEU A 505 -14.69 -13.35 -12.09
CA LEU A 505 -13.74 -12.30 -11.75
C LEU A 505 -14.45 -11.23 -10.90
N ARG A 506 -14.18 -11.21 -9.59
CA ARG A 506 -14.78 -10.24 -8.67
C ARG A 506 -13.72 -9.23 -8.21
N PRO A 507 -13.66 -8.03 -8.80
CA PRO A 507 -12.62 -7.06 -8.48
C PRO A 507 -12.83 -6.44 -7.10
N ALA A 508 -11.72 -6.07 -6.48
CA ALA A 508 -11.65 -5.24 -5.29
C ALA A 508 -10.73 -4.03 -5.57
N ILE A 509 -11.08 -2.89 -4.99
CA ILE A 509 -10.34 -1.63 -5.08
C ILE A 509 -10.29 -0.99 -3.69
N SER A 510 -9.45 0.00 -3.48
CA SER A 510 -9.44 0.80 -2.26
C SER A 510 -9.61 2.27 -2.61
N LEU A 511 -10.52 2.96 -1.93
CA LEU A 511 -10.64 4.41 -2.02
C LEU A 511 -9.69 5.09 -1.05
N ILE A 512 -9.22 6.29 -1.38
CA ILE A 512 -8.39 7.12 -0.48
C ILE A 512 -9.13 7.45 0.82
N SER A 513 -8.36 7.58 1.90
CA SER A 513 -8.89 7.83 3.26
C SER A 513 -9.65 9.16 3.40
N THR A 514 -9.45 10.07 2.47
CA THR A 514 -10.08 11.39 2.37
C THR A 514 -11.34 11.42 1.52
N THR A 515 -11.85 10.26 1.11
CA THR A 515 -13.05 10.20 0.26
C THR A 515 -14.27 10.79 0.97
N GLN A 516 -14.80 11.88 0.41
CA GLN A 516 -16.04 12.50 0.84
C GLN A 516 -17.25 11.83 0.22
N VAL A 517 -18.32 11.67 1.01
CA VAL A 517 -19.56 11.05 0.54
C VAL A 517 -20.81 11.73 1.07
N SER A 518 -21.87 11.66 0.27
CA SER A 518 -23.25 11.85 0.73
C SER A 518 -23.95 10.49 0.92
N GLY A 519 -25.18 10.47 1.44
CA GLY A 519 -25.97 9.25 1.62
C GLY A 519 -25.71 8.51 2.93
N GLU A 520 -26.39 7.38 3.10
CA GLU A 520 -26.51 6.62 4.37
C GLU A 520 -26.02 5.16 4.25
N GLY A 521 -25.41 4.80 3.10
CA GLY A 521 -24.87 3.47 2.87
C GLY A 521 -25.92 2.36 2.63
N THR A 522 -27.21 2.66 2.58
CA THR A 522 -28.25 1.65 2.31
C THR A 522 -28.37 1.31 0.83
N SER A 523 -28.99 0.20 0.45
CA SER A 523 -29.13 -0.15 -0.99
C SER A 523 -29.97 0.86 -1.79
N THR A 524 -30.91 1.56 -1.14
CA THR A 524 -31.75 2.59 -1.76
C THR A 524 -31.18 4.00 -1.64
N ASN A 525 -30.28 4.22 -0.68
CA ASN A 525 -29.56 5.47 -0.47
C ASN A 525 -28.09 5.13 -0.15
N PRO A 526 -27.32 4.65 -1.15
CA PRO A 526 -25.94 4.26 -0.95
C PRO A 526 -25.09 5.49 -0.65
N TYR A 527 -23.90 5.28 -0.10
CA TYR A 527 -22.92 6.35 -0.08
C TYR A 527 -22.60 6.75 -1.53
N GLN A 528 -22.60 8.04 -1.84
CA GLN A 528 -22.22 8.53 -3.16
C GLN A 528 -20.90 9.27 -3.04
N VAL A 529 -19.88 8.78 -3.76
CA VAL A 529 -18.57 9.45 -3.83
C VAL A 529 -18.72 10.78 -4.55
N GLU A 530 -18.22 11.84 -3.92
CA GLU A 530 -18.05 13.14 -4.56
C GLU A 530 -16.79 13.06 -5.42
N VAL A 531 -16.97 13.07 -6.75
CA VAL A 531 -15.91 12.91 -7.78
C VAL A 531 -15.57 14.25 -8.42
#